data_AF-A0A4R4WA92-F1
#
_entry.id   AF-A0A4R4WA92-F1
#
_cell.length_a   1.000
_cell.length_b   1.000
_cell.length_c   1.000
_cell.angle_alpha   90.00
_cell.angle_beta   90.00
_cell.angle_gamma   90.00
#
_symmetry.space_group_name_H-M   'P 1'
#
loop_
_entity.id
_entity.type
_entity.pdbx_description
1 polymer ?
#
loop_
_entity_poly.entity_id
_entity_poly.type
_entity_poly.pdbx_seq_one_letter_code
_entity_poly.pdbx_strand_id
1 'polypeptide(L)'
;MTPPPRPPAGDDGAEFAQWYRREFPDLLLFAHRLGARWHEAFDLAQEACAKAFPRWPEIGKPRAYVRVAIRNVYFKKSQGAGKASSTW
;
A
#
# COMPACT_ATOMS: atom_id res chain seq x y z
N MET A 1 -17.62 -19.18 12.25
CA MET A 1 -16.44 -18.33 11.96
C MET A 1 -16.40 -17.23 13.00
N THR A 2 -15.47 -17.30 13.95
CA THR A 2 -15.24 -16.20 14.90
C THR A 2 -14.58 -15.06 14.14
N PRO A 3 -15.07 -13.81 14.21
CA PRO A 3 -14.33 -12.67 13.67
C PRO A 3 -12.95 -12.61 14.36
N PRO A 4 -11.89 -12.22 13.64
CA PRO A 4 -10.55 -12.12 14.23
C PRO A 4 -10.57 -11.21 15.46
N PRO A 5 -9.73 -11.48 16.48
CA PRO A 5 -9.66 -10.65 17.68
C PRO A 5 -9.41 -9.20 17.27
N ARG A 6 -10.22 -8.29 17.85
CA ARG A 6 -10.10 -6.85 17.68
C ARG A 6 -8.65 -6.44 18.02
N PRO A 7 -7.96 -5.64 17.17
CA PRO A 7 -6.62 -5.15 17.50
C PRO A 7 -6.64 -4.41 18.84
N PRO A 8 -5.51 -4.39 19.59
CA PRO A 8 -5.45 -3.79 20.92
C PRO A 8 -5.97 -2.36 20.85
N ALA A 9 -6.92 -2.03 21.73
CA ALA A 9 -7.55 -0.73 21.77
C ALA A 9 -6.55 0.33 22.27
N GLY A 10 -5.79 0.88 21.34
CA GLY A 10 -5.47 2.30 21.27
C GLY A 10 -6.22 2.90 20.07
N ASP A 11 -6.41 4.22 20.08
CA ASP A 11 -7.08 4.98 19.01
C ASP A 11 -6.48 4.72 17.61
N ASP A 12 -5.20 4.32 17.55
CA ASP A 12 -4.41 4.02 16.36
C ASP A 12 -5.10 3.10 15.34
N GLY A 13 -5.75 2.02 15.80
CA GLY A 13 -6.42 1.07 14.90
C GLY A 13 -7.65 1.69 14.23
N ALA A 14 -8.41 2.50 14.98
CA ALA A 14 -9.58 3.20 14.48
C ALA A 14 -9.17 4.37 13.58
N GLU A 15 -8.12 5.10 13.94
CA GLU A 15 -7.53 6.18 13.14
C GLU A 15 -7.04 5.64 11.79
N PHE A 16 -6.26 4.56 11.79
CA PHE A 16 -5.82 3.91 10.55
C PHE A 16 -7.00 3.51 9.69
N ALA A 17 -8.04 2.90 10.26
CA ALA A 17 -9.19 2.44 9.49
C ALA A 17 -9.98 3.60 8.87
N GLN A 18 -10.06 4.75 9.54
CA GLN A 18 -10.67 5.96 8.97
C GLN A 18 -9.80 6.55 7.87
N TRP A 19 -8.49 6.67 8.13
CA TRP A 19 -7.52 7.15 7.15
C TRP A 19 -7.52 6.27 5.88
N TYR A 20 -7.51 4.95 6.05
CA TYR A 20 -7.54 3.97 4.96
C TYR A 20 -8.76 4.20 4.07
N ARG A 21 -9.97 4.24 4.65
CA ARG A 21 -11.21 4.42 3.85
C ARG A 21 -11.20 5.73 3.05
N ARG A 22 -10.64 6.79 3.62
CA ARG A 22 -10.55 8.10 2.95
C ARG A 22 -9.50 8.12 1.85
N GLU A 23 -8.31 7.61 2.10
CA GLU A 23 -7.16 7.78 1.19
C GLU A 23 -7.02 6.68 0.14
N PHE A 24 -7.61 5.50 0.37
CA PHE A 24 -7.42 4.34 -0.51
C PHE A 24 -7.76 4.63 -1.98
N PRO A 25 -8.88 5.30 -2.34
CA PRO A 25 -9.16 5.67 -3.73
C PRO A 25 -8.06 6.53 -4.38
N ASP A 26 -7.50 7.48 -3.64
CA ASP A 26 -6.41 8.34 -4.10
C ASP A 26 -5.09 7.59 -4.28
N LEU A 27 -4.85 6.55 -3.47
CA LEU A 27 -3.70 5.65 -3.61
C LEU A 27 -3.82 4.80 -4.90
N LEU A 28 -5.02 4.32 -5.21
CA LEU A 28 -5.28 3.61 -6.47
C LEU A 28 -5.02 4.51 -7.67
N LEU A 29 -5.55 5.73 -7.65
CA LEU A 29 -5.31 6.72 -8.70
C LEU A 29 -3.83 7.08 -8.83
N PHE A 30 -3.11 7.19 -7.70
CA PHE A 30 -1.67 7.42 -7.72
C PHE A 30 -0.91 6.26 -8.39
N ALA A 31 -1.19 5.02 -8.02
CA ALA A 31 -0.58 3.84 -8.63
C ALA A 31 -0.92 3.74 -10.13
N HIS A 32 -2.17 4.04 -10.51
CA HIS A 32 -2.57 4.06 -11.91
C HIS A 32 -1.82 5.13 -12.72
N ARG A 33 -1.62 6.33 -12.16
CA ARG A 33 -0.81 7.40 -12.77
C ARG A 33 0.67 7.05 -12.92
N LEU A 34 1.20 6.09 -12.14
CA LEU A 34 2.55 5.55 -12.34
C LEU A 34 2.63 4.59 -13.54
N GLY A 35 1.49 4.15 -14.07
CA GLY A 35 1.39 3.21 -15.20
C GLY A 35 0.86 1.83 -14.84
N ALA A 36 0.52 1.58 -13.57
CA ALA A 36 -0.05 0.30 -13.16
C ALA A 36 -1.49 0.12 -13.72
N ARG A 37 -1.84 -1.11 -14.12
CA ARG A 37 -3.25 -1.45 -14.41
C ARG A 37 -4.06 -1.45 -13.11
N TRP A 38 -5.37 -1.30 -13.19
CA TRP A 38 -6.23 -1.19 -12.00
C TRP A 38 -6.10 -2.34 -10.99
N HIS A 39 -5.95 -3.58 -11.46
CA HIS A 39 -5.72 -4.73 -10.57
C HIS A 39 -4.36 -4.62 -9.87
N GLU A 40 -3.30 -4.25 -10.58
CA GLU A 40 -1.98 -4.02 -9.99
C GLU A 40 -1.99 -2.83 -9.03
N ALA A 41 -2.73 -1.77 -9.34
CA ALA A 41 -2.90 -0.60 -8.48
C ALA A 41 -3.54 -0.99 -7.15
N PHE A 42 -4.54 -1.88 -7.18
CA PHE A 42 -5.17 -2.41 -5.98
C PHE A 42 -4.18 -3.21 -5.13
N ASP A 43 -3.43 -4.12 -5.75
CA ASP A 43 -2.42 -4.93 -5.07
C ASP A 43 -1.31 -4.06 -4.45
N LEU A 44 -0.81 -3.08 -5.20
CA LEU A 44 0.23 -2.15 -4.74
C LEU A 44 -0.25 -1.31 -3.56
N ALA A 45 -1.47 -0.76 -3.63
CA ALA A 45 -2.03 0.05 -2.56
C ALA A 45 -2.28 -0.79 -1.31
N GLN A 46 -2.84 -2.01 -1.46
CA GLN A 46 -3.05 -2.92 -0.33
C GLN A 46 -1.75 -3.33 0.34
N GLU A 47 -0.75 -3.73 -0.45
CA GLU A 47 0.56 -4.13 0.08
C GLU A 47 1.22 -2.98 0.86
N ALA A 48 1.12 -1.75 0.34
CA ALA A 48 1.67 -0.57 1.01
C ALA A 48 0.92 -0.23 2.31
N CYS A 49 -0.41 -0.30 2.32
CA CYS A 49 -1.22 -0.11 3.54
C CYS A 49 -0.95 -1.20 4.59
N ALA A 50 -0.82 -2.46 4.18
CA ALA A 50 -0.50 -3.57 5.07
C ALA A 50 0.88 -3.40 5.73
N LYS A 51 1.86 -2.82 5.03
CA LYS A 51 3.18 -2.49 5.60
C LYS A 51 3.16 -1.26 6.52
N ALA A 52 2.24 -0.33 6.28
CA ALA A 52 2.08 0.87 7.09
C ALA A 52 1.38 0.58 8.42
N PHE A 53 0.37 -0.29 8.43
CA PHE A 53 -0.45 -0.56 9.62
C PHE A 53 0.35 -0.92 10.89
N PRO A 54 1.33 -1.85 10.86
CA PRO A 54 2.13 -2.19 12.05
C PRO A 54 3.00 -1.04 12.58
N ARG A 55 3.27 -0.02 11.75
CA ARG A 55 4.09 1.14 12.09
C ARG A 55 3.26 2.41 12.21
N TRP A 56 1.93 2.29 12.19
CA TRP A 56 1.02 3.44 12.17
C TRP A 56 1.36 4.52 13.20
N PRO A 57 1.58 4.22 14.49
CA PRO A 57 1.88 5.24 15.50
C PRO A 57 3.22 5.98 15.27
N GLU A 58 4.12 5.41 14.48
CA GLU A 58 5.44 5.98 14.20
C GLU A 58 5.45 6.85 12.92
N ILE A 59 4.41 6.75 12.09
CA ILE A 59 4.38 7.42 10.79
C ILE A 59 3.81 8.84 10.93
N GLY A 60 4.69 9.84 11.01
CA GLY A 60 4.26 11.25 11.05
C GLY A 60 3.61 11.78 9.75
N LYS A 61 3.83 11.12 8.60
CA LYS A 61 3.24 11.52 7.30
C LYS A 61 2.70 10.31 6.52
N PRO A 62 1.52 9.76 6.91
CA PRO A 62 0.96 8.54 6.34
C PRO A 62 0.88 8.50 4.82
N ARG A 63 0.34 9.56 4.19
CA ARG A 63 0.16 9.62 2.74
C ARG A 63 1.48 9.56 1.98
N ALA A 64 2.49 10.27 2.46
CA ALA A 64 3.82 10.28 1.84
C ALA A 64 4.50 8.92 1.96
N TYR A 65 4.43 8.32 3.16
CA TYR A 65 4.98 6.99 3.43
C TYR A 65 4.40 5.93 2.48
N VAL A 66 3.07 5.86 2.38
CA VAL A 66 2.39 4.85 1.57
C VAL A 66 2.63 5.07 0.07
N ARG A 67 2.64 6.31 -0.41
CA ARG A 67 2.97 6.60 -1.83
C ARG A 67 4.41 6.22 -2.19
N VAL A 68 5.37 6.45 -1.29
CA VAL A 68 6.76 5.99 -1.51
C VAL A 68 6.82 4.47 -1.56
N ALA A 69 6.13 3.78 -0.67
CA ALA A 69 6.05 2.32 -0.68
C ALA A 69 5.45 1.79 -1.99
N ILE A 70 4.33 2.35 -2.46
CA ILE A 70 3.71 2.00 -3.76
C ILE A 70 4.71 2.16 -4.89
N ARG A 71 5.36 3.33 -4.98
CA ARG A 71 6.34 3.64 -6.02
C ARG A 71 7.50 2.64 -6.03
N ASN A 72 8.06 2.34 -4.86
CA ASN A 72 9.20 1.43 -4.74
C ASN A 72 8.83 0.00 -5.15
N VAL A 73 7.65 -0.49 -4.76
CA VAL A 73 7.18 -1.83 -5.17
C VAL A 73 6.92 -1.88 -6.68
N TYR A 74 6.29 -0.84 -7.24
CA TYR A 74 6.01 -0.77 -8.68
C TYR A 74 7.30 -0.84 -9.52
N PHE A 75 8.30 -0.02 -9.21
CA PHE A 75 9.57 -0.05 -9.95
C PHE A 75 10.36 -1.34 -9.74
N LYS A 76 10.29 -1.95 -8.55
CA LYS A 76 10.89 -3.27 -8.33
C LYS A 76 10.27 -4.33 -9.23
N LYS A 77 8.93 -4.31 -9.39
CA LYS A 77 8.22 -5.23 -10.28
C LYS A 77 8.56 -4.97 -11.77
N SER A 78 8.64 -3.71 -12.19
CA SER A 78 8.97 -3.36 -13.58
C SER A 78 10.42 -3.74 -13.95
N GLN A 79 11.37 -3.60 -13.03
CA GLN A 79 12.76 -4.02 -13.25
C GLN A 79 12.93 -5.55 -13.28
N GLY A 80 12.11 -6.29 -12.54
CA GLY A 80 12.09 -7.77 -12.59
C GLY A 80 11.58 -8.30 -13.94
N ALA A 81 10.59 -7.65 -14.53
CA ALA A 81 10.07 -8.00 -15.86
C ALA A 81 11.11 -7.78 -16.98
N GLY A 82 11.94 -6.73 -16.88
CA GLY A 82 13.00 -6.44 -17.87
C GLY A 82 14.22 -7.37 -17.80
N LYS A 83 14.46 -8.07 -16.68
CA LYS A 83 15.59 -9.02 -16.55
C LYS A 83 15.28 -10.41 -17.11
N ALA A 84 14.01 -10.77 -17.30
CA ALA A 84 13.63 -12.09 -17.81
C ALA A 84 13.81 -12.25 -19.33
N SER A 85 14.04 -11.17 -20.07
CA SER A 85 14.16 -11.15 -21.54
C SER A 85 15.59 -11.18 -22.07
N SER A 86 16.60 -11.42 -21.24
CA SER A 86 18.02 -11.47 -21.65
C SER A 86 18.68 -12.79 -21.24
N THR A 87 18.20 -13.91 -21.79
CA THR A 87 18.94 -15.17 -21.80
C THR A 87 18.55 -15.96 -23.04
N TRP A 88 19.27 -15.73 -24.14
CA TRP A 88 19.44 -16.62 -25.27
C TRP A 88 20.86 -16.45 -25.80
#